data_AF-A0A8S0U1M0-F1
#
_entry.id   AF-A0A8S0U1M0-F1
#
_cell.length_a   1.000
_cell.length_b   1.000
_cell.length_c   1.000
_cell.angle_alpha   90.00
_cell.angle_beta   90.00
_cell.angle_gamma   90.00
#
_symmetry.space_group_name_H-M   'P 1'
#
loop_
_entity.id
_entity.type
_entity.pdbx_description
1 polymer ?
#
loop_
_entity_poly.entity_id
_entity_poly.type
_entity_poly.pdbx_seq_one_letter_code
_entity_poly.pdbx_strand_id
1 'polypeptide(L)'
;MQHGAKKIYDVDDRGDLIDNDIGKHFDVELIGKGARQEVILQYSHENPNRTVVNPYIHFGQRSIWPRGLPLENVGEIGHNEFYTEVFGGRQFIQQGISNGLPDVDSVFYFTRKPVLEAFDIRFDEHAPKVALPQGMMVPVNSFNTIFHSSAFWGLMLPVSVSSMASDVLRGYWAQRLLWEVGGYVVVYPPTVHRYDRIEAYPFSEEKDLHVNVGRLINFLVGWRSNKHRLFEKILELSYVMAEEGFWMGKDVQFTAAWLQDLLAVGYQQPRLMSLELDRPRANIGHGDRKEFVPQKLPSVHLGVEEIGTVNFEIANLIHWRKTFGNVVLIMFCSGPVERTALEWRLLYGRIFKTVIILSGQKNVDLAVEEGQLDHAYKYLPKLFDRYTSAEGFLFLKDDTILNYWNLLQADKTKLWITNKVSESWTSVSISGNSDWFVKQADMVKKVVATMPVHLQVNYRETVKDHKSLAICNSEIFYVPRHLVADFIDLVNLVGDLDIHHKVAIPMFFSAIALPQNFDPVFSSMEYKQNIPSNSTSFYSAEVPAVHPWNVSSEQDFIKLIRIMAAGDPLLMELV
;
A
#
# COMPACT_ATOMS: atom_id res chain seq x y z
N MET A 1 -9.62 23.14 38.20
CA MET A 1 -8.28 23.18 38.82
C MET A 1 -8.26 24.01 40.10
N GLN A 2 -8.72 25.26 40.07
CA GLN A 2 -8.88 26.12 41.25
C GLN A 2 -9.61 25.45 42.44
N HIS A 3 -10.61 24.62 42.16
CA HIS A 3 -11.35 23.86 43.18
C HIS A 3 -10.74 22.48 43.52
N GLY A 4 -9.45 22.27 43.27
CA GLY A 4 -8.74 21.05 43.69
C GLY A 4 -8.90 19.83 42.77
N ALA A 5 -9.36 20.02 41.53
CA ALA A 5 -9.39 18.96 40.53
C ALA A 5 -7.99 18.34 40.34
N LYS A 6 -7.87 17.02 40.48
CA LYS A 6 -6.59 16.29 40.31
C LYS A 6 -6.48 15.56 38.98
N LYS A 7 -7.60 15.42 38.27
CA LYS A 7 -7.76 14.69 37.02
C LYS A 7 -8.79 15.44 36.19
N ILE A 8 -8.62 15.47 34.88
CA ILE A 8 -9.56 16.03 33.92
C ILE A 8 -9.80 14.95 32.88
N TYR A 9 -11.07 14.59 32.70
CA TYR A 9 -11.52 13.73 31.62
C TYR A 9 -11.96 14.62 30.47
N ASP A 10 -11.16 14.63 29.41
CA ASP A 10 -11.35 15.39 28.18
C ASP A 10 -12.09 14.50 27.18
N VAL A 11 -13.39 14.75 27.05
CA VAL A 11 -14.36 13.87 26.41
C VAL A 11 -15.35 14.71 25.59
N ASP A 12 -15.84 14.16 24.48
CA ASP A 12 -16.95 14.74 23.75
C ASP A 12 -18.30 14.23 24.29
N ASP A 13 -19.40 14.85 23.87
CA ASP A 13 -20.76 14.50 24.30
C ASP A 13 -21.37 13.32 23.53
N ARG A 14 -20.56 12.62 22.71
CA ARG A 14 -21.02 11.56 21.80
C ARG A 14 -20.69 10.14 22.27
N GLY A 15 -19.82 10.01 23.27
CA GLY A 15 -19.39 8.73 23.81
C GLY A 15 -20.06 8.38 25.13
N ASP A 16 -20.64 7.18 25.20
CA ASP A 16 -21.10 6.60 26.45
C ASP A 16 -19.96 5.80 27.08
N LEU A 17 -19.65 6.08 28.34
CA LEU A 17 -18.67 5.31 29.10
C LEU A 17 -19.19 3.88 29.32
N ILE A 18 -18.41 2.87 28.91
CA ILE A 18 -18.77 1.47 29.07
C ILE A 18 -18.97 1.19 30.57
N ASP A 19 -20.08 0.53 30.91
CA ASP A 19 -20.50 0.23 32.29
C ASP A 19 -20.64 1.44 33.24
N ASN A 20 -20.56 2.68 32.74
CA ASN A 20 -20.63 3.92 33.52
C ASN A 20 -19.63 4.01 34.70
N ASP A 21 -18.45 3.38 34.60
CA ASP A 21 -17.45 3.36 35.68
C ASP A 21 -16.05 3.69 35.18
N ILE A 22 -15.62 4.93 35.39
CA ILE A 22 -14.33 5.43 34.90
C ILE A 22 -13.16 4.76 35.63
N GLY A 23 -13.38 4.28 36.85
CA GLY A 23 -12.36 3.68 37.68
C GLY A 23 -12.03 2.24 37.33
N LYS A 24 -12.92 1.56 36.60
CA LYS A 24 -12.64 0.25 36.01
C LYS A 24 -11.80 0.34 34.75
N HIS A 25 -11.96 1.43 34.00
CA HIS A 25 -11.41 1.58 32.65
C HIS A 25 -10.10 2.35 32.59
N PHE A 26 -9.87 3.25 33.54
CA PHE A 26 -8.67 4.08 33.60
C PHE A 26 -7.99 4.01 34.96
N ASP A 27 -6.68 4.26 34.97
CA ASP A 27 -5.93 4.35 36.22
C ASP A 27 -6.15 5.73 36.84
N VAL A 28 -7.24 5.84 37.61
CA VAL A 28 -7.60 7.07 38.30
C VAL A 28 -6.61 7.40 39.42
N GLU A 29 -6.03 6.43 40.10
CA GLU A 29 -5.06 6.69 41.19
C GLU A 29 -3.65 6.24 40.81
N LEU A 30 -2.78 7.19 40.49
CA LEU A 30 -1.37 6.92 40.15
C LEU A 30 -0.44 6.97 41.37
N ILE A 31 -0.98 7.31 42.55
CA ILE A 31 -0.22 7.48 43.78
C ILE A 31 -0.51 6.29 44.70
N GLY A 32 0.53 5.53 45.04
CA GLY A 32 0.43 4.40 45.97
C GLY A 32 1.38 3.26 45.59
N LYS A 33 1.59 2.30 46.50
CA LYS A 33 2.43 1.12 46.21
C LYS A 33 1.83 0.26 45.09
N GLY A 34 0.51 0.04 45.10
CA GLY A 34 -0.17 -0.74 44.07
C GLY A 34 -0.01 -0.16 42.67
N ALA A 35 -0.35 1.12 42.48
CA ALA A 35 -0.22 1.80 41.17
C ALA A 35 1.21 1.83 40.62
N ARG A 36 2.23 1.82 41.49
CA ARG A 36 3.66 1.84 41.11
C ARG A 36 4.26 0.46 40.90
N GLN A 37 3.56 -0.60 41.25
CA GLN A 37 4.02 -1.99 41.08
C GLN A 37 3.27 -2.71 39.96
N GLU A 38 2.18 -2.12 39.46
CA GLU A 38 1.49 -2.61 38.28
C GLU A 38 2.43 -2.58 37.07
N VAL A 39 2.51 -3.70 36.38
CA VAL A 39 3.31 -3.86 35.16
C VAL A 39 2.43 -3.53 33.96
N ILE A 40 2.96 -2.68 33.09
CA ILE A 40 2.30 -2.19 31.87
C ILE A 40 3.17 -2.61 30.69
N LEU A 41 2.57 -3.18 29.65
CA LEU A 41 3.30 -3.45 28.41
C LEU A 41 3.75 -2.12 27.79
N GLN A 42 4.94 -2.09 27.21
CA GLN A 42 5.48 -0.94 26.50
C GLN A 42 5.91 -1.35 25.10
N TYR A 43 5.61 -0.52 24.09
CA TYR A 43 6.12 -0.75 22.74
C TYR A 43 7.64 -0.84 22.72
N SER A 44 8.18 -1.72 21.87
CA SER A 44 9.63 -1.85 21.71
C SER A 44 10.26 -0.57 21.17
N HIS A 45 11.32 -0.12 21.83
CA HIS A 45 12.19 0.96 21.37
C HIS A 45 13.42 0.48 20.60
N GLU A 46 13.46 -0.78 20.18
CA GLU A 46 14.61 -1.37 19.46
C GLU A 46 14.87 -0.68 18.12
N ASN A 47 13.82 -0.29 17.39
CA ASN A 47 13.94 0.47 16.15
C ASN A 47 13.86 1.98 16.43
N PRO A 48 14.98 2.73 16.40
CA PRO A 48 14.97 4.16 16.68
C PRO A 48 14.28 4.99 15.58
N ASN A 49 14.09 4.43 14.38
CA ASN A 49 13.43 5.11 13.27
C ASN A 49 11.90 5.06 13.38
N ARG A 50 11.35 4.24 14.29
CA ARG A 50 9.91 4.12 14.50
C ARG A 50 9.45 5.14 15.53
N THR A 51 9.06 6.32 15.05
CA THR A 51 8.70 7.47 15.88
C THR A 51 7.20 7.61 16.15
N VAL A 52 6.36 6.84 15.45
CA VAL A 52 4.90 6.85 15.61
C VAL A 52 4.35 5.44 15.47
N VAL A 53 3.21 5.17 16.10
CA VAL A 53 2.51 3.88 16.00
C VAL A 53 1.01 4.06 15.85
N ASN A 54 0.39 3.13 15.12
CA ASN A 54 -1.05 2.95 15.14
C ASN A 54 -1.44 2.06 16.35
N PRO A 55 -2.09 2.61 17.39
CA PRO A 55 -2.40 1.84 18.58
C PRO A 55 -3.52 0.83 18.33
N TYR A 56 -4.41 1.07 17.34
CA TYR A 56 -5.59 0.24 17.08
C TYR A 56 -5.22 -1.20 16.73
N ILE A 57 -4.04 -1.41 16.14
CA ILE A 57 -3.49 -2.74 15.85
C ILE A 57 -3.32 -3.57 17.13
N HIS A 58 -2.85 -2.95 18.22
CA HIS A 58 -2.67 -3.61 19.52
C HIS A 58 -4.01 -4.01 20.15
N PHE A 59 -5.11 -3.35 19.76
CA PHE A 59 -6.44 -3.66 20.24
C PHE A 59 -7.28 -4.35 19.16
N GLY A 60 -6.63 -5.13 18.30
CA GLY A 60 -7.27 -6.07 17.39
C GLY A 60 -7.68 -5.51 16.02
N GLN A 61 -7.54 -4.21 15.79
CA GLN A 61 -7.98 -3.52 14.58
C GLN A 61 -6.81 -3.12 13.68
N ARG A 62 -6.52 -3.95 12.67
CA ARG A 62 -5.31 -3.79 11.81
C ARG A 62 -5.47 -2.80 10.66
N SER A 63 -6.68 -2.63 10.14
CA SER A 63 -6.96 -1.77 8.98
C SER A 63 -7.53 -0.40 9.36
N ILE A 64 -7.66 -0.12 10.66
CA ILE A 64 -8.22 1.12 11.19
C ILE A 64 -7.08 1.91 11.79
N TRP A 65 -7.04 3.21 11.52
CA TRP A 65 -6.06 4.11 12.09
C TRP A 65 -6.73 5.32 12.75
N PRO A 66 -6.12 5.87 13.81
CA PRO A 66 -6.63 7.05 14.45
C PRO A 66 -6.41 8.31 13.60
N ARG A 67 -7.31 9.28 13.74
CA ARG A 67 -7.14 10.62 13.17
C ARG A 67 -5.81 11.22 13.61
N GLY A 68 -5.05 11.73 12.65
CA GLY A 68 -3.73 12.32 12.92
C GLY A 68 -2.59 11.32 13.02
N LEU A 69 -2.78 10.08 12.60
CA LEU A 69 -1.66 9.22 12.19
C LEU A 69 -1.14 9.73 10.82
N PRO A 70 0.19 9.85 10.60
CA PRO A 70 0.70 10.16 9.25
C PRO A 70 0.25 9.11 8.23
N LEU A 71 -0.25 9.54 7.08
CA LEU A 71 -0.80 8.65 6.06
C LEU A 71 0.23 7.65 5.51
N GLU A 72 1.51 8.03 5.51
CA GLU A 72 2.63 7.15 5.16
C GLU A 72 2.79 5.95 6.11
N ASN A 73 2.30 6.03 7.35
CA ASN A 73 2.34 4.95 8.34
C ASN A 73 1.07 4.09 8.37
N VAL A 74 0.01 4.48 7.66
CA VAL A 74 -1.27 3.73 7.63
C VAL A 74 -1.12 2.31 7.06
N GLY A 75 -0.16 2.10 6.16
CA GLY A 75 0.12 0.79 5.56
C GLY A 75 0.79 -0.23 6.52
N GLU A 76 1.24 0.20 7.70
CA GLU A 76 1.85 -0.68 8.69
C GLU A 76 0.80 -1.48 9.46
N ILE A 77 0.36 -2.62 8.92
CA ILE A 77 -0.72 -3.45 9.49
C ILE A 77 -0.24 -4.60 10.39
N GLY A 78 1.08 -4.74 10.56
CA GLY A 78 1.68 -5.81 11.36
C GLY A 78 1.51 -5.57 12.86
N HIS A 79 1.20 -6.63 13.62
CA HIS A 79 1.32 -6.57 15.08
C HIS A 79 2.81 -6.51 15.49
N ASN A 80 3.08 -6.06 16.71
CA ASN A 80 4.45 -6.02 17.20
C ASN A 80 4.96 -7.43 17.47
N GLU A 81 6.20 -7.71 17.06
CA GLU A 81 6.86 -8.99 17.33
C GLU A 81 7.02 -9.22 18.84
N PHE A 82 7.35 -8.16 19.58
CA PHE A 82 7.44 -8.20 21.03
C PHE A 82 7.23 -6.81 21.65
N TYR A 83 6.98 -6.82 22.95
CA TYR A 83 6.86 -5.68 23.84
C TYR A 83 7.94 -5.75 24.92
N THR A 84 8.11 -4.65 25.64
CA THR A 84 8.83 -4.60 26.92
C THR A 84 7.83 -4.29 28.04
N GLU A 85 8.30 -4.13 29.27
CA GLU A 85 7.46 -3.85 30.43
C GLU A 85 7.97 -2.62 31.18
N VAL A 86 7.04 -1.80 31.67
CA VAL A 86 7.31 -0.67 32.56
C VAL A 86 6.38 -0.69 33.77
N PHE A 87 6.83 -0.11 34.87
CA PHE A 87 5.99 0.06 36.06
C PHE A 87 5.08 1.27 35.93
N GLY A 88 3.85 1.16 36.43
CA GLY A 88 2.88 2.24 36.48
C GLY A 88 3.23 3.40 37.43
N GLY A 89 2.30 4.35 37.54
CA GLY A 89 2.39 5.56 38.35
C GLY A 89 2.87 6.81 37.60
N ARG A 90 3.11 6.70 36.29
CA ARG A 90 3.62 7.79 35.42
C ARG A 90 2.86 7.99 34.10
N GLN A 91 1.75 7.27 33.94
CA GLN A 91 0.78 7.41 32.86
C GLN A 91 -0.07 8.68 33.01
N PHE A 92 0.58 9.84 32.95
CA PHE A 92 -0.04 11.13 33.23
C PHE A 92 -1.05 11.57 32.17
N ILE A 93 -0.97 11.00 30.97
CA ILE A 93 -1.96 11.14 29.91
C ILE A 93 -2.41 9.73 29.53
N GLN A 94 -3.71 9.48 29.57
CA GLN A 94 -4.31 8.18 29.30
C GLN A 94 -5.31 8.33 28.17
N GLN A 95 -5.06 7.68 27.04
CA GLN A 95 -5.96 7.69 25.88
C GLN A 95 -6.78 6.40 25.90
N GLY A 96 -8.10 6.50 26.03
CA GLY A 96 -8.99 5.35 25.89
C GLY A 96 -9.39 5.12 24.43
N ILE A 97 -9.64 3.85 24.08
CA ILE A 97 -10.23 3.50 22.80
C ILE A 97 -11.76 3.61 22.86
N SER A 98 -12.36 3.95 21.73
CA SER A 98 -13.80 4.00 21.56
C SER A 98 -14.26 2.87 20.64
N ASN A 99 -15.19 2.05 21.11
CA ASN A 99 -16.01 1.21 20.24
C ASN A 99 -17.02 2.07 19.46
N GLY A 100 -17.69 1.49 18.47
CA GLY A 100 -18.66 2.18 17.63
C GLY A 100 -17.98 2.95 16.49
N LEU A 101 -17.97 4.28 16.56
CA LEU A 101 -17.20 5.18 15.72
C LEU A 101 -15.94 5.66 16.49
N PRO A 102 -14.80 4.97 16.36
CA PRO A 102 -13.53 5.45 16.89
C PRO A 102 -13.12 6.80 16.27
N ASP A 103 -12.10 7.43 16.84
CA ASP A 103 -11.54 8.67 16.30
C ASP A 103 -10.74 8.37 15.04
N VAL A 104 -11.40 8.43 13.88
CA VAL A 104 -10.82 8.18 12.56
C VAL A 104 -10.83 9.46 11.75
N ASP A 105 -9.90 9.59 10.80
CA ASP A 105 -9.88 10.74 9.90
C ASP A 105 -10.95 10.63 8.80
N SER A 106 -11.18 11.74 8.12
CA SER A 106 -12.12 11.82 6.99
C SER A 106 -11.77 10.85 5.86
N VAL A 107 -10.48 10.57 5.63
CA VAL A 107 -10.05 9.61 4.59
C VAL A 107 -10.56 8.22 4.93
N PHE A 108 -10.32 7.73 6.15
CA PHE A 108 -10.87 6.47 6.64
C PHE A 108 -12.39 6.50 6.58
N TYR A 109 -13.02 7.53 7.14
CA TYR A 109 -14.48 7.60 7.23
C TYR A 109 -15.13 7.49 5.84
N PHE A 110 -14.75 8.36 4.89
CA PHE A 110 -15.39 8.39 3.58
C PHE A 110 -15.00 7.21 2.67
N THR A 111 -13.81 6.63 2.84
CA THR A 111 -13.41 5.47 2.03
C THR A 111 -13.94 4.15 2.59
N ARG A 112 -14.14 4.05 3.91
CA ARG A 112 -14.47 2.79 4.58
C ARG A 112 -15.93 2.67 5.01
N LYS A 113 -16.68 3.77 5.08
CA LYS A 113 -18.06 3.76 5.55
C LYS A 113 -19.01 3.07 4.56
N PRO A 114 -19.78 2.06 5.02
CA PRO A 114 -20.87 1.51 4.21
C PRO A 114 -21.95 2.55 3.91
N VAL A 115 -22.49 2.56 2.69
CA VAL A 115 -23.46 3.57 2.23
C VAL A 115 -24.73 3.62 3.08
N LEU A 116 -25.13 2.49 3.68
CA LEU A 116 -26.42 2.33 4.35
C LEU A 116 -26.33 1.96 5.84
N GLU A 117 -25.12 1.78 6.39
CA GLU A 117 -24.93 1.31 7.77
C GLU A 117 -24.05 2.26 8.59
N ALA A 118 -24.40 2.39 9.86
CA ALA A 118 -23.61 3.10 10.86
C ALA A 118 -22.38 2.25 11.25
N PHE A 119 -21.24 2.89 11.48
CA PHE A 119 -20.08 2.19 12.04
C PHE A 119 -20.38 1.64 13.45
N ASP A 120 -20.19 0.34 13.64
CA ASP A 120 -20.09 -0.31 14.96
C ASP A 120 -18.81 -1.13 15.10
N ILE A 121 -17.69 -0.44 15.15
CA ILE A 121 -16.35 -1.03 15.24
C ILE A 121 -16.09 -1.52 16.66
N ARG A 122 -15.58 -2.76 16.78
CA ARG A 122 -15.22 -3.36 18.07
C ARG A 122 -13.71 -3.55 18.18
N PHE A 123 -13.18 -3.36 19.37
CA PHE A 123 -11.78 -3.55 19.70
C PHE A 123 -11.63 -4.61 20.80
N ASP A 124 -10.43 -5.18 20.93
CA ASP A 124 -10.12 -6.25 21.87
C ASP A 124 -10.17 -5.69 23.31
N GLU A 125 -11.22 -6.05 24.05
CA GLU A 125 -11.44 -5.64 25.44
C GLU A 125 -10.51 -6.35 26.43
N HIS A 126 -9.88 -7.45 26.01
CA HIS A 126 -8.96 -8.23 26.84
C HIS A 126 -7.49 -7.90 26.57
N ALA A 127 -7.20 -7.11 25.53
CA ALA A 127 -5.86 -6.60 25.31
C ALA A 127 -5.40 -5.77 26.52
N PRO A 128 -4.15 -5.93 26.97
CA PRO A 128 -3.61 -5.12 28.07
C PRO A 128 -3.46 -3.66 27.62
N LYS A 129 -3.45 -2.73 28.59
CA LYS A 129 -3.04 -1.34 28.30
C LYS A 129 -1.56 -1.29 27.90
N VAL A 130 -1.21 -0.35 27.02
CA VAL A 130 0.13 -0.26 26.43
C VAL A 130 0.71 1.16 26.51
N ALA A 131 1.93 1.27 27.03
CA ALA A 131 2.69 2.49 27.20
C ALA A 131 3.55 2.81 25.97
N LEU A 132 3.72 4.10 25.70
CA LEU A 132 4.60 4.60 24.65
C LEU A 132 5.98 4.93 25.25
N PRO A 133 7.08 4.35 24.75
CA PRO A 133 8.41 4.75 25.17
C PRO A 133 8.73 6.18 24.68
N GLN A 134 9.74 6.81 25.28
CA GLN A 134 10.27 8.07 24.76
C GLN A 134 10.62 7.92 23.27
N GLY A 135 10.45 9.00 22.47
CA GLY A 135 10.75 9.00 21.04
C GLY A 135 9.72 8.27 20.17
N MET A 136 8.72 7.63 20.77
CA MET A 136 7.57 7.09 20.07
C MET A 136 6.31 7.86 20.50
N MET A 137 5.49 8.23 19.54
CA MET A 137 4.29 9.03 19.76
C MET A 137 3.04 8.33 19.20
N VAL A 138 1.88 8.79 19.64
CA VAL A 138 0.56 8.35 19.18
C VAL A 138 -0.38 9.55 19.09
N PRO A 139 -1.37 9.59 18.18
CA PRO A 139 -2.40 10.62 18.25
C PRO A 139 -3.14 10.57 19.60
N VAL A 140 -3.35 11.74 20.20
CA VAL A 140 -4.13 11.89 21.45
C VAL A 140 -5.22 12.92 21.21
N ASN A 141 -6.47 12.51 21.34
CA ASN A 141 -7.64 13.32 21.03
C ASN A 141 -8.30 13.92 22.27
N SER A 142 -9.36 14.69 22.06
CA SER A 142 -10.24 15.21 23.11
C SER A 142 -11.60 14.49 23.12
N PHE A 143 -11.62 13.21 22.74
CA PHE A 143 -12.83 12.38 22.77
C PHE A 143 -12.88 11.43 23.96
N ASN A 144 -11.72 10.96 24.45
CA ASN A 144 -11.67 9.94 25.49
C ASN A 144 -10.29 9.91 26.17
N THR A 145 -9.91 11.03 26.78
CA THR A 145 -8.54 11.19 27.33
C THR A 145 -8.57 11.68 28.78
N ILE A 146 -7.85 11.00 29.67
CA ILE A 146 -7.62 11.50 31.04
C ILE A 146 -6.27 12.17 31.14
N PHE A 147 -6.27 13.42 31.59
CA PHE A 147 -5.10 14.15 32.04
C PHE A 147 -5.03 14.11 33.56
N HIS A 148 -3.92 13.63 34.11
CA HIS A 148 -3.61 13.78 35.52
C HIS A 148 -3.01 15.16 35.79
N SER A 149 -3.10 15.62 37.05
CA SER A 149 -2.58 16.92 37.46
C SER A 149 -1.15 17.18 36.99
N SER A 150 -0.27 16.17 36.99
CA SER A 150 1.11 16.28 36.47
C SER A 150 1.22 16.72 35.00
N ALA A 151 0.14 16.64 34.22
CA ALA A 151 0.08 16.99 32.80
C ALA A 151 -0.96 18.07 32.46
N PHE A 152 -1.50 18.81 33.43
CA PHE A 152 -2.52 19.84 33.18
C PHE A 152 -2.07 20.98 32.27
N TRP A 153 -0.78 21.29 32.25
CA TRP A 153 -0.20 22.21 31.26
C TRP A 153 -0.42 21.73 29.81
N GLY A 154 -0.59 20.42 29.61
CA GLY A 154 -0.86 19.77 28.33
C GLY A 154 -2.28 19.98 27.80
N LEU A 155 -3.20 20.59 28.57
CA LEU A 155 -4.58 20.87 28.15
C LEU A 155 -4.72 22.11 27.26
N MET A 156 -3.61 22.79 26.93
CA MET A 156 -3.62 23.97 26.06
C MET A 156 -3.97 23.59 24.62
N LEU A 157 -5.11 24.06 24.13
CA LEU A 157 -5.53 23.84 22.75
C LEU A 157 -5.07 25.00 21.86
N PRO A 158 -4.34 24.74 20.76
CA PRO A 158 -4.05 25.76 19.77
C PRO A 158 -5.32 26.17 19.03
N VAL A 159 -5.39 27.43 18.62
CA VAL A 159 -6.57 28.07 18.05
C VAL A 159 -6.34 28.66 16.66
N SER A 160 -5.10 28.70 16.19
CA SER A 160 -4.79 29.16 14.82
C SER A 160 -4.88 28.05 13.77
N VAL A 161 -4.94 26.79 14.21
CA VAL A 161 -5.12 25.60 13.37
C VAL A 161 -6.60 25.24 13.29
N SER A 162 -6.98 24.37 12.36
CA SER A 162 -8.37 23.88 12.31
C SER A 162 -8.80 23.24 13.63
N SER A 163 -10.08 23.33 13.96
CA SER A 163 -10.66 22.66 15.14
C SER A 163 -10.40 21.16 15.13
N MET A 164 -10.40 20.55 13.95
CA MET A 164 -10.09 19.13 13.75
C MET A 164 -8.61 18.80 13.89
N ALA A 165 -7.70 19.77 13.85
CA ALA A 165 -6.27 19.53 14.07
C ALA A 165 -5.82 19.85 15.51
N SER A 166 -6.57 20.73 16.20
CA SER A 166 -6.18 21.34 17.47
C SER A 166 -5.82 20.33 18.56
N ASP A 167 -6.70 19.36 18.80
CA ASP A 167 -6.54 18.37 19.86
C ASP A 167 -5.38 17.40 19.57
N VAL A 168 -5.23 16.93 18.34
CA VAL A 168 -4.13 16.06 17.91
C VAL A 168 -2.78 16.77 18.03
N LEU A 169 -2.67 18.02 17.53
CA LEU A 169 -1.44 18.81 17.65
C LEU A 169 -1.07 19.07 19.12
N ARG A 170 -2.06 19.42 19.95
CA ARG A 170 -1.93 19.50 21.41
C ARG A 170 -1.45 18.18 22.00
N GLY A 171 -1.94 17.04 21.52
CA GLY A 171 -1.52 15.70 21.91
C GLY A 171 -0.05 15.42 21.67
N TYR A 172 0.46 15.70 20.47
CA TYR A 172 1.87 15.51 20.14
C TYR A 172 2.79 16.47 20.92
N TRP A 173 2.40 17.75 21.01
CA TRP A 173 3.10 18.75 21.81
C TRP A 173 3.18 18.35 23.28
N ALA A 174 2.06 17.93 23.87
CA ALA A 174 2.00 17.49 25.26
C ALA A 174 2.85 16.24 25.50
N GLN A 175 2.79 15.25 24.59
CA GLN A 175 3.63 14.05 24.66
C GLN A 175 5.12 14.37 24.71
N ARG A 176 5.59 15.29 23.85
CA ARG A 176 7.01 15.67 23.86
C ARG A 176 7.44 16.24 25.19
N LEU A 177 6.65 17.15 25.75
CA LEU A 177 6.93 17.79 27.04
C LEU A 177 6.76 16.81 28.21
N LEU A 178 5.94 15.77 28.07
CA LEU A 178 5.71 14.76 29.10
C LEU A 178 7.00 14.00 29.45
N TRP A 179 7.86 13.79 28.45
CA TRP A 179 9.17 13.18 28.64
C TRP A 179 10.08 14.02 29.55
N GLU A 180 9.93 15.35 29.57
CA GLU A 180 10.73 16.23 30.45
C GLU A 180 10.43 16.02 31.93
N VAL A 181 9.26 15.46 32.27
CA VAL A 181 8.84 15.17 33.64
C VAL A 181 8.82 13.66 33.94
N GLY A 182 9.37 12.86 33.02
CA GLY A 182 9.46 11.41 33.12
C GLY A 182 8.12 10.67 33.01
N GLY A 183 7.07 11.34 32.53
CA GLY A 183 5.76 10.74 32.26
C GLY A 183 5.67 10.21 30.84
N TYR A 184 4.64 9.41 30.58
CA TYR A 184 4.35 8.85 29.27
C TYR A 184 2.84 8.71 29.02
N VAL A 185 2.49 8.56 27.74
CA VAL A 185 1.13 8.21 27.32
C VAL A 185 0.95 6.71 27.47
N VAL A 186 -0.23 6.31 27.94
CA VAL A 186 -0.72 4.93 27.88
C VAL A 186 -2.03 4.90 27.11
N VAL A 187 -2.15 3.96 26.19
CA VAL A 187 -3.40 3.68 25.51
C VAL A 187 -4.10 2.53 26.22
N TYR A 188 -5.38 2.71 26.52
CA TYR A 188 -6.22 1.77 27.24
C TYR A 188 -7.13 1.02 26.26
N PRO A 189 -7.60 -0.18 26.64
CA PRO A 189 -8.65 -0.90 25.91
C PRO A 189 -9.91 -0.04 25.74
N PRO A 190 -10.93 -0.54 25.02
CA PRO A 190 -12.16 0.21 24.82
C PRO A 190 -12.80 0.63 26.15
N THR A 191 -12.93 1.93 26.35
CA THR A 191 -13.53 2.50 27.57
C THR A 191 -14.86 3.20 27.29
N VAL A 192 -15.11 3.59 26.04
CA VAL A 192 -16.35 4.25 25.61
C VAL A 192 -16.94 3.60 24.37
N HIS A 193 -18.23 3.81 24.12
CA HIS A 193 -18.92 3.48 22.88
C HIS A 193 -19.50 4.76 22.25
N ARG A 194 -19.14 5.07 21.01
CA ARG A 194 -19.62 6.24 20.26
C ARG A 194 -20.47 5.80 19.09
N TYR A 195 -21.70 6.29 18.99
CA TYR A 195 -22.58 5.92 17.89
C TYR A 195 -22.36 6.80 16.65
N ASP A 196 -22.27 6.20 15.46
CA ASP A 196 -22.23 6.93 14.18
C ASP A 196 -23.64 7.48 13.82
N ARG A 197 -23.96 8.68 14.32
CA ARG A 197 -25.28 9.34 14.16
C ARG A 197 -25.25 10.66 13.38
N ILE A 198 -24.08 11.12 12.91
CA ILE A 198 -23.91 12.45 12.30
C ILE A 198 -23.06 12.34 11.02
N GLU A 199 -23.27 13.28 10.10
CA GLU A 199 -22.50 13.48 8.87
C GLU A 199 -21.04 13.83 9.19
N ALA A 200 -20.09 13.10 8.61
CA ALA A 200 -18.67 13.35 8.83
C ALA A 200 -18.21 14.72 8.31
N TYR A 201 -17.12 15.20 8.90
CA TYR A 201 -16.51 16.47 8.53
C TYR A 201 -15.70 16.33 7.24
N PRO A 202 -15.74 17.33 6.34
CA PRO A 202 -15.06 17.25 5.05
C PRO A 202 -13.53 17.25 5.22
N PHE A 203 -12.83 16.56 4.32
CA PHE A 203 -11.36 16.50 4.29
C PHE A 203 -10.68 17.87 4.34
N SER A 204 -11.32 18.93 3.81
CA SER A 204 -10.82 20.30 3.87
C SER A 204 -10.59 20.83 5.29
N GLU A 205 -11.35 20.36 6.28
CA GLU A 205 -11.19 20.74 7.69
C GLU A 205 -10.02 20.03 8.38
N GLU A 206 -9.50 18.94 7.80
CA GLU A 206 -8.36 18.17 8.33
C GLU A 206 -7.04 18.47 7.60
N LYS A 207 -7.03 19.42 6.68
CA LYS A 207 -5.87 19.70 5.80
C LYS A 207 -4.57 19.92 6.60
N ASP A 208 -4.66 20.60 7.73
CA ASP A 208 -3.49 20.90 8.59
C ASP A 208 -2.88 19.63 9.21
N LEU A 209 -3.67 18.56 9.41
CA LEU A 209 -3.20 17.27 9.91
C LEU A 209 -2.39 16.53 8.84
N HIS A 210 -3.00 16.29 7.68
CA HIS A 210 -2.46 15.41 6.64
C HIS A 210 -1.16 15.94 6.02
N VAL A 211 -0.93 17.25 6.05
CA VAL A 211 0.28 17.88 5.49
C VAL A 211 1.43 17.96 6.50
N ASN A 212 1.14 18.14 7.80
CA ASN A 212 2.17 18.55 8.76
C ASN A 212 2.50 17.53 9.84
N VAL A 213 1.66 16.52 10.12
CA VAL A 213 1.85 15.68 11.31
C VAL A 213 3.14 14.85 11.26
N GLY A 214 3.50 14.28 10.11
CA GLY A 214 4.79 13.58 9.96
C GLY A 214 5.99 14.51 10.20
N ARG A 215 5.94 15.73 9.66
CA ARG A 215 6.95 16.79 9.90
C ARG A 215 7.03 17.18 11.37
N LEU A 216 5.88 17.34 12.03
CA LEU A 216 5.77 17.70 13.44
C LEU A 216 6.39 16.64 14.35
N ILE A 217 6.08 15.36 14.13
CA ILE A 217 6.61 14.26 14.95
C ILE A 217 8.13 14.23 14.87
N ASN A 218 8.69 14.29 13.66
CA ASN A 218 10.13 14.31 13.47
C ASN A 218 10.79 15.52 14.16
N PHE A 219 10.18 16.70 14.05
CA PHE A 219 10.63 17.90 14.77
C PHE A 219 10.59 17.71 16.29
N LEU A 220 9.48 17.24 16.84
CA LEU A 220 9.29 17.09 18.29
C LEU A 220 10.25 16.06 18.88
N VAL A 221 10.42 14.90 18.23
CA VAL A 221 11.36 13.85 18.65
C VAL A 221 12.80 14.38 18.67
N GLY A 222 13.18 15.19 17.67
CA GLY A 222 14.48 15.82 17.58
C GLY A 222 14.71 17.03 18.51
N TRP A 223 13.64 17.70 18.93
CA TRP A 223 13.74 18.95 19.70
C TRP A 223 14.43 18.75 21.06
N ARG A 224 15.24 19.73 21.46
CA ARG A 224 15.95 19.78 22.74
C ARG A 224 15.93 21.21 23.30
N SER A 225 16.07 21.34 24.62
CA SER A 225 16.05 22.63 25.31
C SER A 225 17.03 22.66 26.47
N ASN A 226 17.73 23.80 26.59
CA ASN A 226 18.68 24.10 27.66
C ASN A 226 18.02 24.83 28.85
N LYS A 227 16.70 25.06 28.83
CA LYS A 227 15.98 25.72 29.93
C LYS A 227 15.92 24.82 31.17
N HIS A 228 15.82 25.42 32.35
CA HIS A 228 15.86 24.69 33.63
C HIS A 228 14.51 24.58 34.34
N ARG A 229 13.46 25.25 33.83
CA ARG A 229 12.09 25.13 34.33
C ARG A 229 11.17 24.56 33.27
N LEU A 230 10.19 23.77 33.69
CA LEU A 230 9.22 23.17 32.77
C LEU A 230 8.49 24.25 31.96
N PHE A 231 7.96 25.28 32.62
CA PHE A 231 7.17 26.31 31.93
C PHE A 231 8.00 27.12 30.92
N GLU A 232 9.31 27.28 31.16
CA GLU A 232 10.22 27.89 30.19
C GLU A 232 10.41 26.99 28.96
N LYS A 233 10.54 25.66 29.17
CA LYS A 233 10.60 24.67 28.08
C LYS A 233 9.31 24.64 27.27
N ILE A 234 8.16 24.72 27.95
CA ILE A 234 6.84 24.76 27.31
C ILE A 234 6.73 25.99 26.40
N LEU A 235 7.07 27.19 26.92
CA LEU A 235 7.05 28.41 26.14
C LEU A 235 8.04 28.39 24.97
N GLU A 236 9.26 27.88 25.20
CA GLU A 236 10.27 27.77 24.15
C GLU A 236 9.82 26.82 23.05
N LEU A 237 9.32 25.62 23.39
CA LEU A 237 8.79 24.70 22.40
C LEU A 237 7.64 25.33 21.62
N SER A 238 6.72 26.01 22.32
CA SER A 238 5.61 26.67 21.65
C SER A 238 6.04 27.78 20.72
N TYR A 239 7.04 28.56 21.10
CA TYR A 239 7.62 29.60 20.26
C TYR A 239 8.29 29.00 19.02
N VAL A 240 9.15 28.00 19.18
CA VAL A 240 9.84 27.36 18.04
C VAL A 240 8.83 26.66 17.12
N MET A 241 7.77 26.06 17.65
CA MET A 241 6.70 25.49 16.82
C MET A 241 5.99 26.55 15.96
N ALA A 242 5.88 27.80 16.45
CA ALA A 242 5.34 28.89 15.66
C ALA A 242 6.30 29.35 14.56
N GLU A 243 7.60 29.44 14.86
CA GLU A 243 8.64 29.76 13.86
C GLU A 243 8.70 28.71 12.73
N GLU A 244 8.55 27.42 13.08
CA GLU A 244 8.51 26.31 12.13
C GLU A 244 7.15 26.18 11.37
N GLY A 245 6.19 27.03 11.71
CA GLY A 245 4.88 27.10 11.04
C GLY A 245 3.96 25.92 11.33
N PHE A 246 4.07 25.28 12.50
CA PHE A 246 3.09 24.28 12.96
C PHE A 246 1.82 24.92 13.52
N TRP A 247 1.95 26.14 14.04
CA TRP A 247 0.86 27.02 14.48
C TRP A 247 1.33 28.48 14.43
N MET A 248 0.54 29.45 14.88
CA MET A 248 0.83 30.88 14.75
C MET A 248 1.26 31.51 16.09
N GLY A 249 1.77 32.74 16.04
CA GLY A 249 2.17 33.48 17.25
C GLY A 249 1.05 33.67 18.28
N LYS A 250 -0.22 33.59 17.86
CA LYS A 250 -1.38 33.64 18.75
C LYS A 250 -1.42 32.44 19.72
N ASP A 251 -0.98 31.26 19.28
CA ASP A 251 -0.93 30.06 20.12
C ASP A 251 0.18 30.16 21.17
N VAL A 252 1.28 30.85 20.85
CA VAL A 252 2.33 31.18 21.83
C VAL A 252 1.79 32.10 22.92
N GLN A 253 0.99 33.11 22.55
CA GLN A 253 0.33 34.01 23.50
C GLN A 253 -0.66 33.25 24.39
N PHE A 254 -1.48 32.37 23.82
CA PHE A 254 -2.40 31.54 24.61
C PHE A 254 -1.69 30.50 25.46
N THR A 255 -0.56 29.95 25.00
CA THR A 255 0.32 29.12 25.85
C THR A 255 0.76 29.92 27.07
N ALA A 256 1.26 31.14 26.88
CA ALA A 256 1.71 31.98 27.98
C ALA A 256 0.56 32.32 28.95
N ALA A 257 -0.61 32.69 28.43
CA ALA A 257 -1.80 32.95 29.23
C ALA A 257 -2.21 31.73 30.05
N TRP A 258 -2.28 30.55 29.43
CA TRP A 258 -2.63 29.30 30.10
C TRP A 258 -1.68 28.94 31.24
N LEU A 259 -0.37 29.09 31.02
CA LEU A 259 0.63 28.86 32.06
C LEU A 259 0.49 29.87 33.22
N GLN A 260 0.16 31.13 32.94
CA GLN A 260 -0.12 32.12 33.98
C GLN A 260 -1.38 31.76 34.78
N ASP A 261 -2.44 31.30 34.12
CA ASP A 261 -3.67 30.87 34.77
C ASP A 261 -3.40 29.67 35.69
N LEU A 262 -2.59 28.71 35.26
CA LEU A 262 -2.15 27.59 36.11
C LEU A 262 -1.42 28.09 37.36
N LEU A 263 -0.48 29.03 37.23
CA LEU A 263 0.21 29.62 38.37
C LEU A 263 -0.77 30.37 39.30
N ALA A 264 -1.70 31.14 38.73
CA ALA A 264 -2.68 31.92 39.48
C ALA A 264 -3.61 31.04 40.32
N VAL A 265 -3.96 29.84 39.85
CA VAL A 265 -4.76 28.87 40.60
C VAL A 265 -3.94 27.96 41.53
N GLY A 266 -2.64 28.25 41.70
CA GLY A 266 -1.75 27.54 42.62
C GLY A 266 -1.21 26.21 42.11
N TYR A 267 -1.28 25.96 40.80
CA TYR A 267 -0.74 24.75 40.18
C TYR A 267 0.76 24.61 40.45
N GLN A 268 1.18 23.43 40.92
CA GLN A 268 2.59 23.12 41.16
C GLN A 268 3.18 22.42 39.94
N GLN A 269 4.14 23.07 39.28
CA GLN A 269 4.86 22.46 38.16
C GLN A 269 5.57 21.17 38.60
N PRO A 270 5.47 20.06 37.83
CA PRO A 270 6.23 18.86 38.10
C PRO A 270 7.73 19.10 38.04
N ARG A 271 8.50 18.25 38.73
CA ARG A 271 9.96 18.28 38.67
C ARG A 271 10.46 17.73 37.34
N LEU A 272 11.43 18.40 36.75
CA LEU A 272 12.12 17.92 35.55
C LEU A 272 12.95 16.68 35.85
N MET A 273 13.01 15.77 34.89
CA MET A 273 13.91 14.61 34.86
C MET A 273 14.99 14.80 33.79
N SER A 274 15.84 15.82 34.00
CA SER A 274 16.87 16.26 33.04
C SER A 274 17.96 15.24 32.74
N LEU A 275 18.09 14.16 33.52
CA LEU A 275 19.16 13.16 33.38
C LEU A 275 18.81 11.97 32.46
N GLU A 276 17.58 11.85 31.96
CA GLU A 276 17.12 10.65 31.24
C GLU A 276 16.95 10.83 29.72
N LEU A 277 16.66 12.04 29.22
CA LEU A 277 16.32 12.25 27.81
C LEU A 277 17.45 11.90 26.81
N ASP A 278 18.71 12.16 27.18
CA ASP A 278 19.90 11.91 26.33
C ASP A 278 20.71 10.68 26.78
N ARG A 279 20.23 9.93 27.78
CA ARG A 279 20.86 8.65 28.12
C ARG A 279 20.59 7.64 27.02
N PRO A 280 21.60 6.85 26.60
CA PRO A 280 21.36 5.68 25.76
C PRO A 280 20.30 4.81 26.43
N ARG A 281 19.26 4.45 25.68
CA ARG A 281 18.21 3.57 26.19
C ARG A 281 18.83 2.23 26.56
N ALA A 282 18.28 1.58 27.58
CA ALA A 282 18.73 0.25 27.95
C ALA A 282 18.59 -0.69 26.73
N ASN A 283 19.64 -1.47 26.46
CA ASN A 283 19.59 -2.52 25.46
C ASN A 283 18.56 -3.56 25.90
N ILE A 284 17.65 -3.91 25.00
CA ILE A 284 16.60 -4.91 25.26
C ILE A 284 17.24 -6.29 25.12
N GLY A 285 17.41 -6.99 26.24
CA GLY A 285 17.87 -8.39 26.24
C GLY A 285 16.74 -9.35 25.88
N HIS A 286 17.09 -10.61 25.59
CA HIS A 286 16.08 -11.66 25.33
C HIS A 286 15.08 -11.84 26.49
N GLY A 287 15.51 -11.63 27.75
CA GLY A 287 14.65 -11.76 28.93
C GLY A 287 13.64 -10.62 29.12
N ASP A 288 13.85 -9.48 28.45
CA ASP A 288 12.99 -8.29 28.56
C ASP A 288 11.84 -8.33 27.54
N ARG A 289 11.89 -9.26 26.56
CA ARG A 289 10.91 -9.37 25.49
C ARG A 289 9.66 -10.10 25.99
N LYS A 290 8.50 -9.51 25.77
CA LYS A 290 7.18 -10.09 26.03
C LYS A 290 6.40 -10.24 24.74
N GLU A 291 5.91 -11.44 24.48
CA GLU A 291 5.03 -11.70 23.35
C GLU A 291 3.60 -11.39 23.74
N PHE A 292 2.91 -10.66 22.87
CA PHE A 292 1.47 -10.46 22.96
C PHE A 292 0.91 -10.37 21.55
N VAL A 293 -0.05 -11.23 21.24
CA VAL A 293 -0.75 -11.24 19.96
C VAL A 293 -2.20 -10.85 20.22
N PRO A 294 -2.66 -9.69 19.73
CA PRO A 294 -4.03 -9.25 19.97
C PRO A 294 -5.04 -10.12 19.25
N GLN A 295 -6.25 -10.22 19.82
CA GLN A 295 -7.36 -10.89 19.13
C GLN A 295 -7.62 -10.20 17.80
N LYS A 296 -7.64 -10.97 16.70
CA LYS A 296 -8.00 -10.41 15.40
C LYS A 296 -9.51 -10.20 15.37
N LEU A 297 -9.94 -8.94 15.28
CA LEU A 297 -11.35 -8.58 15.13
C LEU A 297 -11.67 -8.27 13.66
N PRO A 298 -12.95 -8.41 13.26
CA PRO A 298 -13.41 -7.98 11.94
C PRO A 298 -13.03 -6.52 11.75
N SER A 299 -12.38 -6.20 10.64
CA SER A 299 -11.89 -4.85 10.41
C SER A 299 -12.58 -4.25 9.21
N VAL A 300 -12.95 -2.98 9.34
CA VAL A 300 -13.66 -2.27 8.29
C VAL A 300 -12.71 -2.07 7.11
N HIS A 301 -12.97 -2.81 6.03
CA HIS A 301 -12.36 -2.58 4.73
C HIS A 301 -13.44 -2.04 3.78
N LEU A 302 -13.07 -1.02 3.00
CA LEU A 302 -13.83 -0.35 1.93
C LEU A 302 -15.26 -0.90 1.71
N GLY A 303 -16.27 -0.53 2.52
CA GLY A 303 -17.69 -0.78 2.20
C GLY A 303 -18.06 -2.14 1.60
N VAL A 304 -17.32 -3.21 1.90
CA VAL A 304 -17.55 -4.56 1.37
C VAL A 304 -18.13 -5.37 2.51
N GLU A 305 -19.41 -5.74 2.37
CA GLU A 305 -20.07 -6.67 3.27
C GLU A 305 -19.21 -7.95 3.43
N GLU A 306 -18.76 -8.23 4.65
CA GLU A 306 -18.02 -9.45 4.97
C GLU A 306 -18.94 -10.67 4.89
N ILE A 307 -19.11 -11.21 3.69
CA ILE A 307 -19.42 -12.63 3.50
C ILE A 307 -18.11 -13.33 3.18
N GLY A 308 -17.40 -13.80 4.22
CA GLY A 308 -16.48 -14.96 4.23
C GLY A 308 -15.32 -15.10 3.22
N THR A 309 -15.17 -14.23 2.22
CA THR A 309 -14.38 -14.50 1.00
C THR A 309 -13.06 -13.71 0.93
N VAL A 310 -12.95 -12.59 1.67
CA VAL A 310 -11.86 -11.60 1.54
C VAL A 310 -10.49 -12.08 2.08
N ASN A 311 -10.43 -13.03 3.02
CA ASN A 311 -9.13 -13.62 3.42
C ASN A 311 -8.49 -14.43 2.28
N PHE A 312 -9.30 -15.01 1.38
CA PHE A 312 -8.78 -15.73 0.21
C PHE A 312 -8.35 -14.77 -0.89
N GLU A 313 -9.10 -13.70 -1.15
CA GLU A 313 -8.82 -12.72 -2.20
C GLU A 313 -7.55 -11.90 -1.94
N ILE A 314 -7.34 -11.40 -0.71
CA ILE A 314 -6.09 -10.71 -0.35
C ILE A 314 -4.91 -11.70 -0.34
N ALA A 315 -5.11 -12.93 0.12
CA ALA A 315 -4.09 -13.98 0.04
C ALA A 315 -3.72 -14.30 -1.42
N ASN A 316 -4.71 -14.33 -2.32
CA ASN A 316 -4.50 -14.50 -3.76
C ASN A 316 -3.72 -13.34 -4.34
N LEU A 317 -4.06 -12.09 -4.00
CA LEU A 317 -3.31 -10.92 -4.45
C LEU A 317 -1.85 -10.96 -4.01
N ILE A 318 -1.58 -11.32 -2.76
CA ILE A 318 -0.22 -11.54 -2.24
C ILE A 318 0.46 -12.68 -3.00
N HIS A 319 -0.25 -13.78 -3.28
CA HIS A 319 0.28 -14.93 -3.99
C HIS A 319 0.64 -14.60 -5.45
N TRP A 320 -0.24 -13.87 -6.16
CA TRP A 320 0.01 -13.40 -7.52
C TRP A 320 1.19 -12.42 -7.55
N ARG A 321 1.25 -11.45 -6.62
CA ARG A 321 2.41 -10.54 -6.50
C ARG A 321 3.70 -11.26 -6.21
N LYS A 322 3.69 -12.26 -5.34
CA LYS A 322 4.88 -13.09 -5.05
C LYS A 322 5.30 -13.90 -6.28
N THR A 323 4.35 -14.36 -7.08
CA THR A 323 4.59 -15.20 -8.25
C THR A 323 5.05 -14.40 -9.47
N PHE A 324 4.46 -13.23 -9.72
CA PHE A 324 4.66 -12.47 -10.95
C PHE A 324 5.33 -11.10 -10.75
N GLY A 325 5.57 -10.67 -9.51
CA GLY A 325 6.17 -9.36 -9.22
C GLY A 325 7.54 -9.14 -9.86
N ASN A 326 8.32 -10.20 -10.07
CA ASN A 326 9.63 -10.17 -10.74
C ASN A 326 9.57 -10.45 -12.25
N VAL A 327 8.38 -10.64 -12.81
CA VAL A 327 8.16 -10.69 -14.27
C VAL A 327 7.93 -9.27 -14.76
N VAL A 328 8.57 -8.91 -15.88
CA VAL A 328 8.35 -7.62 -16.54
C VAL A 328 7.24 -7.78 -17.58
N LEU A 329 6.15 -7.04 -17.42
CA LEU A 329 5.09 -6.97 -18.42
C LEU A 329 5.43 -5.86 -19.43
N ILE A 330 5.46 -6.20 -20.71
CA ILE A 330 5.70 -5.30 -21.84
C ILE A 330 4.41 -5.28 -22.66
N MET A 331 3.69 -4.17 -22.58
CA MET A 331 2.43 -3.98 -23.27
C MET A 331 2.62 -3.11 -24.51
N PHE A 332 2.08 -3.52 -25.65
CA PHE A 332 2.04 -2.71 -26.86
C PHE A 332 0.63 -2.13 -27.07
N CYS A 333 0.52 -0.81 -27.00
CA CYS A 333 -0.72 -0.07 -27.24
C CYS A 333 -0.77 0.47 -28.67
N SER A 334 -1.70 -0.07 -29.45
CA SER A 334 -1.99 0.33 -30.83
C SER A 334 -2.96 1.52 -30.89
N GLY A 335 -3.79 1.70 -29.85
CA GLY A 335 -4.72 2.82 -29.71
C GLY A 335 -4.13 4.10 -29.10
N PRO A 336 -4.95 5.15 -28.91
CA PRO A 336 -4.52 6.40 -28.29
C PRO A 336 -4.10 6.18 -26.83
N VAL A 337 -2.84 6.50 -26.52
CA VAL A 337 -2.23 6.23 -25.22
C VAL A 337 -2.63 7.23 -24.15
N GLU A 338 -3.10 8.41 -24.53
CA GLU A 338 -3.51 9.49 -23.62
C GLU A 338 -4.62 9.10 -22.64
N ARG A 339 -5.37 8.03 -22.98
CA ARG A 339 -6.57 7.58 -22.25
C ARG A 339 -6.58 6.08 -21.94
N THR A 340 -5.49 5.38 -22.19
CA THR A 340 -5.44 3.91 -21.99
C THR A 340 -4.17 3.47 -21.25
N ALA A 341 -3.08 4.22 -21.38
CA ALA A 341 -1.79 3.83 -20.80
C ALA A 341 -1.77 3.87 -19.26
N LEU A 342 -2.58 4.74 -18.64
CA LEU A 342 -2.67 4.77 -17.17
C LEU A 342 -3.56 3.64 -16.67
N GLU A 343 -4.68 3.40 -17.34
CA GLU A 343 -5.64 2.33 -17.05
C GLU A 343 -4.96 0.95 -17.09
N TRP A 344 -4.17 0.68 -18.14
CA TRP A 344 -3.42 -0.58 -18.23
C TRP A 344 -2.37 -0.75 -17.13
N ARG A 345 -1.69 0.34 -16.73
CA ARG A 345 -0.76 0.31 -15.59
C ARG A 345 -1.50 0.13 -14.27
N LEU A 346 -2.67 0.73 -14.10
CA LEU A 346 -3.52 0.55 -12.92
C LEU A 346 -3.97 -0.90 -12.79
N LEU A 347 -4.42 -1.53 -13.88
CA LEU A 347 -4.83 -2.94 -13.87
C LEU A 347 -3.67 -3.88 -13.56
N TYR A 348 -2.63 -3.88 -14.40
CA TYR A 348 -1.58 -4.89 -14.32
C TYR A 348 -0.47 -4.55 -13.31
N GLY A 349 -0.29 -3.28 -12.94
CA GLY A 349 0.66 -2.83 -11.92
C GLY A 349 0.33 -3.31 -10.51
N ARG A 350 -0.90 -3.79 -10.29
CA ARG A 350 -1.28 -4.52 -9.08
C ARG A 350 -0.53 -5.82 -8.93
N ILE A 351 -0.12 -6.46 -10.02
CA ILE A 351 0.47 -7.80 -10.03
C ILE A 351 1.94 -7.75 -10.41
N PHE A 352 2.24 -7.09 -11.52
CA PHE A 352 3.60 -6.94 -12.04
C PHE A 352 4.22 -5.67 -11.47
N LYS A 353 5.37 -5.78 -10.82
CA LYS A 353 6.08 -4.60 -10.28
C LYS A 353 6.51 -3.64 -11.39
N THR A 354 6.72 -4.16 -12.59
CA THR A 354 7.17 -3.41 -13.75
C THR A 354 6.22 -3.65 -14.92
N VAL A 355 5.55 -2.58 -15.37
CA VAL A 355 4.71 -2.56 -16.57
C VAL A 355 5.25 -1.49 -17.52
N ILE A 356 5.74 -1.92 -18.67
CA ILE A 356 6.31 -1.07 -19.72
C ILE A 356 5.26 -0.94 -20.82
N ILE A 357 5.03 0.28 -21.31
CA ILE A 357 4.10 0.51 -22.41
C ILE A 357 4.87 1.01 -23.62
N LEU A 358 4.73 0.31 -24.73
CA LEU A 358 5.19 0.66 -26.06
C LEU A 358 4.02 1.19 -26.90
N SER A 359 4.25 2.19 -27.73
CA SER A 359 3.26 2.65 -28.71
C SER A 359 3.94 3.29 -29.92
N GLY A 360 3.18 3.46 -31.01
CA GLY A 360 3.66 4.12 -32.22
C GLY A 360 4.11 5.57 -32.01
N GLN A 361 3.70 6.20 -30.90
CA GLN A 361 4.14 7.54 -30.51
C GLN A 361 4.70 7.55 -29.10
N LYS A 362 5.83 8.25 -28.92
CA LYS A 362 6.43 8.49 -27.60
C LYS A 362 5.58 9.48 -26.81
N ASN A 363 5.31 9.17 -25.54
CA ASN A 363 4.70 10.12 -24.62
C ASN A 363 5.48 10.10 -23.29
N VAL A 364 6.27 11.14 -23.04
CA VAL A 364 7.17 11.22 -21.88
C VAL A 364 6.37 11.37 -20.57
N ASP A 365 5.30 12.18 -20.60
CA ASP A 365 4.48 12.46 -19.41
C ASP A 365 3.78 11.19 -18.91
N LEU A 366 3.40 10.30 -19.84
CA LEU A 366 2.79 9.00 -19.54
C LEU A 366 3.81 7.86 -19.52
N ALA A 367 5.12 8.14 -19.54
CA ALA A 367 6.20 7.14 -19.56
C ALA A 367 6.03 6.05 -20.65
N VAL A 368 5.49 6.40 -21.81
CA VAL A 368 5.30 5.52 -22.98
C VAL A 368 6.53 5.59 -23.88
N GLU A 369 7.12 4.44 -24.18
CA GLU A 369 8.25 4.32 -25.11
C GLU A 369 7.76 4.14 -26.55
N GLU A 370 8.51 4.68 -27.50
CA GLU A 370 8.20 4.54 -28.92
C GLU A 370 8.57 3.13 -29.41
N GLY A 371 7.65 2.52 -30.15
CA GLY A 371 7.83 1.22 -30.79
C GLY A 371 6.89 1.05 -31.98
N GLN A 372 7.33 0.29 -32.98
CA GLN A 372 6.51 -0.08 -34.13
C GLN A 372 6.07 -1.53 -33.99
N LEU A 373 4.75 -1.79 -34.07
CA LEU A 373 4.20 -3.14 -33.82
C LEU A 373 4.77 -4.17 -34.79
N ASP A 374 4.87 -3.78 -36.06
CA ASP A 374 5.40 -4.60 -37.15
C ASP A 374 6.85 -5.05 -36.91
N HIS A 375 7.58 -4.37 -36.01
CA HIS A 375 8.94 -4.70 -35.61
C HIS A 375 9.13 -4.73 -34.09
N ALA A 376 8.08 -4.99 -33.31
CA ALA A 376 8.10 -4.88 -31.85
C ALA A 376 9.24 -5.69 -31.21
N TYR A 377 9.58 -6.84 -31.79
CA TYR A 377 10.68 -7.70 -31.34
C TYR A 377 12.05 -7.00 -31.36
N LYS A 378 12.27 -5.99 -32.22
CA LYS A 378 13.53 -5.23 -32.28
C LYS A 378 13.73 -4.31 -31.07
N TYR A 379 12.64 -3.96 -30.37
CA TYR A 379 12.68 -3.10 -29.18
C TYR A 379 12.90 -3.90 -27.88
N LEU A 380 12.58 -5.20 -27.88
CA LEU A 380 12.65 -6.06 -26.70
C LEU A 380 14.07 -6.23 -26.12
N PRO A 381 15.15 -6.41 -26.91
CA PRO A 381 16.51 -6.54 -26.37
C PRO A 381 16.91 -5.42 -25.41
N LYS A 382 16.62 -4.16 -25.77
CA LYS A 382 16.90 -3.00 -24.92
C LYS A 382 16.16 -3.08 -23.58
N LEU A 383 14.94 -3.62 -23.58
CA LEU A 383 14.18 -3.83 -22.35
C LEU A 383 14.73 -5.01 -21.54
N PHE A 384 15.15 -6.08 -22.21
CA PHE A 384 15.75 -7.25 -21.57
C PHE A 384 17.05 -6.92 -20.83
N ASP A 385 17.87 -6.06 -21.42
CA ASP A 385 19.12 -5.57 -20.81
C ASP A 385 18.87 -4.58 -19.67
N ARG A 386 17.79 -3.79 -19.74
CA ARG A 386 17.44 -2.85 -18.67
C ARG A 386 17.03 -3.55 -17.38
N TYR A 387 16.37 -4.71 -17.47
CA TYR A 387 15.83 -5.43 -16.32
C TYR A 387 16.54 -6.77 -16.12
N THR A 388 17.82 -6.71 -15.75
CA THR A 388 18.66 -7.91 -15.63
C THR A 388 18.25 -8.86 -14.49
N SER A 389 17.56 -8.35 -13.47
CA SER A 389 17.06 -9.12 -12.34
C SER A 389 15.67 -9.73 -12.57
N ALA A 390 15.06 -9.55 -13.74
CA ALA A 390 13.74 -10.11 -14.04
C ALA A 390 13.78 -11.64 -14.22
N GLU A 391 12.75 -12.34 -13.73
CA GLU A 391 12.59 -13.78 -13.94
C GLU A 391 12.23 -14.13 -15.39
N GLY A 392 11.59 -13.19 -16.08
CA GLY A 392 11.27 -13.26 -17.50
C GLY A 392 10.42 -12.08 -17.93
N PHE A 393 9.97 -12.12 -19.19
CA PHE A 393 9.32 -11.01 -19.87
C PHE A 393 8.04 -11.48 -20.53
N LEU A 394 6.91 -10.87 -20.18
CA LEU A 394 5.61 -11.15 -20.76
C LEU A 394 5.25 -10.03 -21.73
N PHE A 395 5.09 -10.34 -23.01
CA PHE A 395 4.60 -9.41 -24.01
C PHE A 395 3.08 -9.53 -24.14
N LEU A 396 2.38 -8.41 -24.27
CA LEU A 396 0.93 -8.35 -24.38
C LEU A 396 0.47 -7.21 -25.32
N LYS A 397 -0.46 -7.47 -26.22
CA LYS A 397 -1.14 -6.43 -27.02
C LYS A 397 -2.37 -5.86 -26.29
N ASP A 398 -2.67 -4.58 -26.53
CA ASP A 398 -3.81 -3.87 -25.93
C ASP A 398 -5.20 -4.37 -26.34
N ASP A 399 -5.29 -5.20 -27.36
CA ASP A 399 -6.50 -5.91 -27.77
C ASP A 399 -6.64 -7.31 -27.15
N THR A 400 -5.84 -7.63 -26.12
CA THR A 400 -5.80 -8.94 -25.48
C THR A 400 -5.81 -8.80 -23.97
N ILE A 401 -6.77 -9.46 -23.31
CA ILE A 401 -6.90 -9.42 -21.85
C ILE A 401 -6.17 -10.60 -21.24
N LEU A 402 -5.37 -10.32 -20.21
CA LEU A 402 -4.64 -11.32 -19.45
C LEU A 402 -5.32 -11.58 -18.10
N ASN A 403 -5.81 -12.81 -17.93
CA ASN A 403 -6.38 -13.27 -16.67
C ASN A 403 -5.28 -13.93 -15.84
N TYR A 404 -4.46 -13.09 -15.21
CA TYR A 404 -3.23 -13.52 -14.52
C TYR A 404 -3.46 -14.55 -13.42
N TRP A 405 -4.67 -14.64 -12.85
CA TRP A 405 -5.02 -15.63 -11.84
C TRP A 405 -5.00 -17.07 -12.37
N ASN A 406 -5.19 -17.27 -13.67
CA ASN A 406 -5.14 -18.59 -14.32
C ASN A 406 -3.71 -19.02 -14.69
N LEU A 407 -2.70 -18.19 -14.40
CA LEU A 407 -1.29 -18.48 -14.75
C LEU A 407 -0.49 -19.08 -13.59
N LEU A 408 -1.09 -19.28 -12.41
CA LEU A 408 -0.36 -19.72 -11.21
C LEU A 408 0.36 -21.07 -11.36
N GLN A 409 -0.16 -21.95 -12.22
CA GLN A 409 0.43 -23.26 -12.50
C GLN A 409 1.41 -23.24 -13.69
N ALA A 410 1.59 -22.10 -14.35
CA ALA A 410 2.44 -22.01 -15.53
C ALA A 410 3.93 -22.14 -15.17
N ASP A 411 4.65 -22.96 -15.92
CA ASP A 411 6.08 -23.18 -15.72
C ASP A 411 6.87 -21.99 -16.28
N LYS A 412 7.29 -21.07 -15.39
CA LYS A 412 8.11 -19.89 -15.74
C LYS A 412 9.51 -20.24 -16.27
N THR A 413 9.89 -21.51 -16.33
CA THR A 413 11.12 -21.96 -17.00
C THR A 413 10.89 -22.33 -18.47
N LYS A 414 9.67 -22.20 -18.99
CA LYS A 414 9.31 -22.53 -20.37
C LYS A 414 8.78 -21.32 -21.12
N LEU A 415 8.77 -21.40 -22.45
CA LEU A 415 8.09 -20.42 -23.30
C LEU A 415 6.58 -20.58 -23.16
N TRP A 416 5.86 -19.47 -23.01
CA TRP A 416 4.39 -19.47 -23.05
C TRP A 416 3.96 -18.80 -24.34
N ILE A 417 3.33 -19.57 -25.24
CA ILE A 417 2.99 -19.11 -26.59
C ILE A 417 1.63 -19.67 -27.01
N THR A 418 1.05 -19.10 -28.07
CA THR A 418 -0.27 -19.46 -28.59
C THR A 418 -0.23 -20.57 -29.66
N ASN A 419 0.80 -21.43 -29.67
CA ASN A 419 1.01 -22.41 -30.75
C ASN A 419 -0.10 -23.45 -30.91
N LYS A 420 -0.95 -23.64 -29.89
CA LYS A 420 -2.12 -24.53 -29.94
C LYS A 420 -3.44 -23.81 -30.23
N VAL A 421 -3.41 -22.48 -30.40
CA VAL A 421 -4.59 -21.66 -30.73
C VAL A 421 -4.64 -21.50 -32.25
N SER A 422 -5.52 -22.27 -32.90
CA SER A 422 -5.52 -22.47 -34.35
C SER A 422 -5.68 -21.20 -35.19
N GLU A 423 -6.33 -20.18 -34.68
CA GLU A 423 -6.51 -18.90 -35.39
C GLU A 423 -5.40 -17.87 -35.08
N SER A 424 -4.71 -18.00 -33.94
CA SER A 424 -3.56 -17.14 -33.59
C SER A 424 -2.29 -17.62 -34.28
N TRP A 425 -2.04 -18.94 -34.28
CA TRP A 425 -0.86 -19.57 -34.86
C TRP A 425 -1.23 -20.42 -36.07
N THR A 426 -0.90 -19.94 -37.26
CA THR A 426 -1.27 -20.56 -38.53
C THR A 426 -0.04 -20.89 -39.38
N SER A 427 -0.22 -21.81 -40.32
CA SER A 427 0.79 -22.16 -41.32
C SER A 427 0.24 -21.80 -42.70
N VAL A 428 0.85 -20.83 -43.36
CA VAL A 428 0.40 -20.30 -44.65
C VAL A 428 1.27 -20.88 -45.76
N SER A 429 0.66 -21.44 -46.80
CA SER A 429 1.40 -21.93 -47.98
C SER A 429 2.08 -20.78 -48.72
N ILE A 430 3.34 -20.94 -49.08
CA ILE A 430 4.12 -19.93 -49.82
C ILE A 430 3.68 -19.89 -51.29
N SER A 431 3.25 -21.01 -51.85
CA SER A 431 2.81 -21.11 -53.25
C SER A 431 1.35 -20.69 -53.42
N GLY A 432 1.09 -19.64 -54.22
CA GLY A 432 -0.26 -19.19 -54.56
C GLY A 432 -0.86 -18.11 -53.63
N ASN A 433 -0.07 -17.59 -52.69
CA ASN A 433 -0.44 -16.48 -51.81
C ASN A 433 0.23 -15.15 -52.24
N SER A 434 -0.04 -14.06 -51.52
CA SER A 434 0.47 -12.73 -51.86
C SER A 434 2.00 -12.64 -51.88
N ASP A 435 2.53 -11.72 -52.69
CA ASP A 435 3.98 -11.42 -52.80
C ASP A 435 4.65 -11.14 -51.45
N TRP A 436 3.88 -10.71 -50.45
CA TRP A 436 4.37 -10.42 -49.10
C TRP A 436 4.85 -11.69 -48.39
N PHE A 437 4.09 -12.79 -48.41
CA PHE A 437 4.48 -14.02 -47.73
C PHE A 437 5.73 -14.65 -48.34
N VAL A 438 5.88 -14.57 -49.67
CA VAL A 438 7.07 -15.04 -50.38
C VAL A 438 8.31 -14.27 -49.93
N LYS A 439 8.23 -12.94 -49.87
CA LYS A 439 9.33 -12.08 -49.40
C LYS A 439 9.71 -12.38 -47.94
N GLN A 440 8.72 -12.52 -47.05
CA GLN A 440 8.95 -12.86 -45.64
C GLN A 440 9.63 -14.23 -45.49
N ALA A 441 9.16 -15.25 -46.22
CA ALA A 441 9.75 -16.58 -46.20
C ALA A 441 11.20 -16.60 -46.69
N ASP A 442 11.53 -15.82 -47.73
CA ASP A 442 12.90 -15.72 -48.24
C ASP A 442 13.84 -15.03 -47.25
N MET A 443 13.35 -14.01 -46.52
CA MET A 443 14.12 -13.40 -45.44
C MET A 443 14.34 -14.35 -44.25
N VAL A 444 13.31 -15.11 -43.86
CA VAL A 444 13.44 -16.16 -42.83
C VAL A 444 14.50 -17.18 -43.21
N LYS A 445 14.50 -17.67 -44.45
CA LYS A 445 15.54 -18.62 -44.93
C LYS A 445 16.95 -18.06 -44.80
N LYS A 446 17.14 -16.76 -45.12
CA LYS A 446 18.44 -16.09 -44.96
C LYS A 446 18.88 -16.07 -43.50
N VAL A 447 18.00 -15.70 -42.58
CA VAL A 447 18.32 -15.65 -41.15
C VAL A 447 18.61 -17.06 -40.61
N VAL A 448 17.76 -18.05 -40.92
CA VAL A 448 17.95 -19.45 -40.49
C VAL A 448 19.28 -20.01 -40.97
N ALA A 449 19.72 -19.70 -42.19
CA ALA A 449 21.02 -20.15 -42.70
C ALA A 449 22.22 -19.59 -41.92
N THR A 450 22.05 -18.43 -41.27
CA THR A 450 23.09 -17.75 -40.47
C THR A 450 23.04 -18.07 -38.97
N MET A 451 22.01 -18.76 -38.48
CA MET A 451 21.89 -19.11 -37.06
C MET A 451 23.01 -20.06 -36.59
N PRO A 452 23.39 -20.03 -35.30
CA PRO A 452 24.18 -21.09 -34.69
C PRO A 452 23.58 -22.48 -34.90
N VAL A 453 24.45 -23.51 -34.98
CA VAL A 453 24.04 -24.90 -35.32
C VAL A 453 22.92 -25.42 -34.42
N HIS A 454 22.98 -25.15 -33.11
CA HIS A 454 21.97 -25.64 -32.17
C HIS A 454 20.57 -25.03 -32.42
N LEU A 455 20.48 -23.74 -32.75
CA LEU A 455 19.23 -23.07 -33.12
C LEU A 455 18.69 -23.56 -34.48
N GLN A 456 19.59 -23.81 -35.44
CA GLN A 456 19.19 -24.37 -36.75
C GLN A 456 18.57 -25.76 -36.62
N VAL A 457 19.14 -26.61 -35.76
CA VAL A 457 18.63 -27.98 -35.53
C VAL A 457 17.22 -27.92 -34.96
N ASN A 458 17.02 -27.15 -33.88
CA ASN A 458 15.71 -26.95 -33.27
C ASN A 458 14.67 -26.43 -34.29
N TYR A 459 15.05 -25.42 -35.08
CA TYR A 459 14.17 -24.85 -36.10
C TYR A 459 13.75 -25.90 -37.14
N ARG A 460 14.68 -26.71 -37.65
CA ARG A 460 14.40 -27.74 -38.66
C ARG A 460 13.58 -28.91 -38.11
N GLU A 461 13.75 -29.25 -36.83
CA GLU A 461 12.92 -30.27 -36.18
C GLU A 461 11.46 -29.81 -36.00
N THR A 462 11.28 -28.52 -35.73
CA THR A 462 9.96 -27.90 -35.52
C THR A 462 9.26 -27.59 -36.85
N VAL A 463 9.98 -27.03 -37.82
CA VAL A 463 9.45 -26.62 -39.13
C VAL A 463 9.77 -27.69 -40.18
N LYS A 464 8.84 -28.63 -40.34
CA LYS A 464 9.01 -29.79 -41.24
C LYS A 464 8.61 -29.53 -42.70
N ASP A 465 7.77 -28.53 -42.94
CA ASP A 465 7.33 -28.15 -44.30
C ASP A 465 8.01 -26.86 -44.76
N HIS A 466 8.91 -26.97 -45.74
CA HIS A 466 9.61 -25.82 -46.32
C HIS A 466 8.76 -25.02 -47.31
N LYS A 467 7.54 -25.48 -47.60
CA LYS A 467 6.58 -24.78 -48.48
C LYS A 467 5.59 -23.92 -47.71
N SER A 468 5.63 -23.94 -46.38
CA SER A 468 4.78 -23.11 -45.55
C SER A 468 5.57 -22.16 -44.66
N LEU A 469 4.93 -21.05 -44.30
CA LEU A 469 5.44 -20.04 -43.39
C LEU A 469 4.57 -20.04 -42.13
N ALA A 470 5.20 -20.19 -40.97
CA ALA A 470 4.52 -20.04 -39.69
C ALA A 470 4.23 -18.55 -39.42
N ILE A 471 2.99 -18.24 -39.06
CA ILE A 471 2.53 -16.89 -38.76
C ILE A 471 1.79 -16.93 -37.43
N CYS A 472 2.21 -16.05 -36.53
CA CYS A 472 1.54 -15.84 -35.26
C CYS A 472 1.15 -14.38 -35.13
N ASN A 473 -0.11 -14.10 -34.80
CA ASN A 473 -0.55 -12.73 -34.53
C ASN A 473 0.12 -12.10 -33.30
N SER A 474 0.79 -12.91 -32.47
CA SER A 474 1.68 -12.50 -31.37
C SER A 474 0.97 -11.61 -30.35
N GLU A 475 -0.27 -11.96 -30.02
CA GLU A 475 -1.10 -11.28 -29.03
C GLU A 475 -0.47 -11.27 -27.65
N ILE A 476 0.11 -12.42 -27.28
CA ILE A 476 0.68 -12.65 -25.96
C ILE A 476 1.77 -13.72 -26.05
N PHE A 477 2.88 -13.50 -25.35
CA PHE A 477 3.89 -14.54 -25.15
C PHE A 477 4.80 -14.22 -23.95
N TYR A 478 5.36 -15.26 -23.33
CA TYR A 478 6.34 -15.13 -22.24
C TYR A 478 7.70 -15.70 -22.65
N VAL A 479 8.76 -14.94 -22.39
CA VAL A 479 10.16 -15.34 -22.57
C VAL A 479 10.85 -15.45 -21.20
N PRO A 480 11.27 -16.65 -20.77
CA PRO A 480 11.97 -16.83 -19.50
C PRO A 480 13.40 -16.27 -19.59
N ARG A 481 13.95 -15.82 -18.46
CA ARG A 481 15.25 -15.13 -18.41
C ARG A 481 16.40 -15.90 -19.06
N HIS A 482 16.45 -17.23 -18.90
CA HIS A 482 17.53 -18.04 -19.45
C HIS A 482 17.53 -18.13 -20.98
N LEU A 483 16.41 -17.81 -21.66
CA LEU A 483 16.28 -17.79 -23.13
C LEU A 483 16.46 -16.40 -23.75
N VAL A 484 16.66 -15.37 -22.91
CA VAL A 484 16.81 -13.98 -23.36
C VAL A 484 18.04 -13.79 -24.24
N ALA A 485 19.16 -14.45 -23.93
CA ALA A 485 20.38 -14.33 -24.72
C ALA A 485 20.17 -14.84 -26.16
N ASP A 486 19.59 -16.04 -26.31
CA ASP A 486 19.28 -16.60 -27.63
C ASP A 486 18.29 -15.72 -28.40
N PHE A 487 17.31 -15.15 -27.71
CA PHE A 487 16.38 -14.19 -28.32
C PHE A 487 17.12 -12.97 -28.87
N ILE A 488 18.01 -12.35 -28.08
CA ILE A 488 18.80 -11.18 -28.50
C ILE A 488 19.69 -11.52 -29.70
N ASP A 489 20.35 -12.67 -29.68
CA ASP A 489 21.19 -13.14 -30.80
C ASP A 489 20.38 -13.29 -32.08
N LEU A 490 19.17 -13.84 -31.99
CA LEU A 490 18.27 -13.96 -33.14
C LEU A 490 17.79 -12.60 -33.65
N VAL A 491 17.48 -11.64 -32.78
CA VAL A 491 17.16 -10.26 -33.20
C VAL A 491 18.35 -9.64 -33.95
N ASN A 492 19.57 -9.83 -33.44
CA ASN A 492 20.78 -9.33 -34.08
C ASN A 492 21.02 -9.95 -35.46
N LEU A 493 20.72 -11.24 -35.65
CA LEU A 493 20.82 -11.93 -36.95
C LEU A 493 19.79 -11.43 -37.97
N VAL A 494 18.63 -10.96 -37.52
CA VAL A 494 17.66 -10.31 -38.43
C VAL A 494 18.23 -9.01 -38.97
N GLY A 495 18.91 -8.22 -38.12
CA GLY A 495 19.54 -6.96 -38.51
C GLY A 495 18.59 -6.00 -39.23
N ASP A 496 19.00 -5.55 -40.42
CA ASP A 496 18.25 -4.60 -41.25
C ASP A 496 17.15 -5.26 -42.11
N LEU A 497 16.97 -6.58 -42.02
CA LEU A 497 15.89 -7.26 -42.74
C LEU A 497 14.53 -6.79 -42.22
N ASP A 498 13.60 -6.63 -43.15
CA ASP A 498 12.22 -6.19 -42.90
C ASP A 498 11.30 -7.37 -42.59
N ILE A 499 11.70 -8.19 -41.61
CA ILE A 499 10.88 -9.32 -41.15
C ILE A 499 9.82 -8.78 -40.20
N HIS A 500 8.56 -9.01 -40.53
CA HIS A 500 7.43 -8.58 -39.73
C HIS A 500 7.35 -9.37 -38.42
N HIS A 501 6.89 -8.74 -37.34
CA HIS A 501 6.82 -9.31 -35.99
C HIS A 501 6.07 -10.65 -35.96
N LYS A 502 4.93 -10.71 -36.66
CA LYS A 502 4.13 -11.93 -36.84
C LYS A 502 4.85 -13.12 -37.47
N VAL A 503 5.99 -12.88 -38.13
CA VAL A 503 6.83 -13.92 -38.76
C VAL A 503 8.11 -14.14 -37.94
N ALA A 504 8.71 -13.08 -37.41
CA ALA A 504 9.90 -13.14 -36.59
C ALA A 504 9.69 -13.96 -35.31
N ILE A 505 8.57 -13.74 -34.60
CA ILE A 505 8.29 -14.42 -33.33
C ILE A 505 8.17 -15.95 -33.49
N PRO A 506 7.36 -16.49 -34.43
CA PRO A 506 7.37 -17.92 -34.72
C PRO A 506 8.73 -18.49 -35.08
N MET A 507 9.50 -17.76 -35.88
CA MET A 507 10.85 -18.15 -36.27
C MET A 507 11.76 -18.26 -35.03
N PHE A 508 11.71 -17.27 -34.15
CA PHE A 508 12.54 -17.26 -32.95
C PHE A 508 12.18 -18.40 -32.01
N PHE A 509 10.90 -18.57 -31.68
CA PHE A 509 10.50 -19.59 -30.71
C PHE A 509 10.72 -21.01 -31.22
N SER A 510 10.56 -21.24 -32.53
CA SER A 510 10.89 -22.54 -33.15
C SER A 510 12.39 -22.84 -33.15
N ALA A 511 13.24 -21.82 -33.11
CA ALA A 511 14.69 -21.97 -33.06
C ALA A 511 15.23 -22.12 -31.62
N ILE A 512 14.67 -21.36 -30.67
CA ILE A 512 15.13 -21.34 -29.28
C ILE A 512 14.73 -22.63 -28.54
N ALA A 513 13.53 -23.16 -28.77
CA ALA A 513 13.05 -24.32 -28.03
C ALA A 513 12.16 -25.25 -28.86
N LEU A 514 12.25 -26.53 -28.54
CA LEU A 514 11.40 -27.57 -29.13
C LEU A 514 9.98 -27.52 -28.52
N PRO A 515 8.95 -28.01 -29.22
CA PRO A 515 7.55 -27.96 -28.75
C PRO A 515 7.28 -28.57 -27.38
N GLN A 516 8.10 -29.54 -26.95
CA GLN A 516 8.02 -30.16 -25.62
C GLN A 516 8.42 -29.23 -24.46
N ASN A 517 9.15 -28.15 -24.78
CA ASN A 517 9.59 -27.12 -23.83
C ASN A 517 8.70 -25.87 -23.85
N PHE A 518 7.53 -25.96 -24.48
CA PHE A 518 6.49 -24.93 -24.40
C PHE A 518 5.52 -25.29 -23.28
N ASP A 519 5.18 -24.31 -22.44
CA ASP A 519 4.10 -24.46 -21.48
C ASP A 519 2.76 -24.30 -22.20
N PRO A 520 1.77 -25.21 -21.98
CA PRO A 520 0.49 -25.13 -22.65
C PRO A 520 -0.44 -24.06 -22.06
N VAL A 521 -0.02 -23.21 -21.12
CA VAL A 521 -0.88 -22.26 -20.40
C VAL A 521 -1.82 -21.47 -21.30
N PHE A 522 -1.38 -20.98 -22.47
CA PHE A 522 -2.24 -20.21 -23.39
C PHE A 522 -3.05 -21.05 -24.38
N SER A 523 -2.97 -22.38 -24.31
CA SER A 523 -3.70 -23.27 -25.24
C SER A 523 -5.21 -23.20 -25.08
N SER A 524 -5.70 -22.82 -23.89
CA SER A 524 -7.12 -22.64 -23.56
C SER A 524 -7.59 -21.20 -23.66
N MET A 525 -6.78 -20.30 -24.24
CA MET A 525 -7.16 -18.92 -24.49
C MET A 525 -8.43 -18.85 -25.34
N GLU A 526 -9.36 -17.96 -24.97
CA GLU A 526 -10.54 -17.68 -25.79
C GLU A 526 -10.12 -16.75 -26.94
N TYR A 527 -10.33 -17.20 -28.18
CA TYR A 527 -9.82 -16.52 -29.37
C TYR A 527 -10.88 -16.38 -30.46
N LYS A 528 -10.98 -15.19 -31.05
CA LYS A 528 -11.69 -14.92 -32.31
C LYS A 528 -10.89 -13.98 -33.20
N GLN A 529 -11.02 -14.11 -34.51
CA GLN A 529 -10.40 -13.15 -35.45
C GLN A 529 -11.01 -11.73 -35.41
N ASN A 530 -12.30 -11.59 -35.07
CA ASN A 530 -13.01 -10.31 -35.08
C ASN A 530 -13.89 -10.15 -33.84
N ILE A 531 -14.10 -8.90 -33.40
CA ILE A 531 -14.91 -8.56 -32.23
C ILE A 531 -16.39 -8.92 -32.49
N PRO A 532 -17.03 -9.75 -31.64
CA PRO A 532 -18.46 -10.04 -31.74
C PRO A 532 -19.33 -8.82 -31.44
N SER A 533 -20.52 -8.73 -32.05
CA SER A 533 -21.46 -7.60 -31.87
C SER A 533 -21.94 -7.38 -30.43
N ASN A 534 -21.86 -8.40 -29.56
CA ASN A 534 -22.07 -8.32 -28.12
C ASN A 534 -20.75 -8.68 -27.40
N SER A 535 -19.98 -7.68 -26.98
CA SER A 535 -18.66 -7.87 -26.37
C SER A 535 -18.74 -8.50 -24.97
N THR A 536 -19.72 -8.13 -24.14
CA THR A 536 -19.82 -8.60 -22.75
C THR A 536 -20.09 -10.09 -22.58
N SER A 537 -20.73 -10.77 -23.55
CA SER A 537 -20.96 -12.22 -23.49
C SER A 537 -19.78 -13.07 -23.98
N PHE A 538 -18.72 -12.44 -24.51
CA PHE A 538 -17.56 -13.15 -25.05
C PHE A 538 -16.44 -13.34 -24.04
N TYR A 539 -16.33 -12.45 -23.05
CA TYR A 539 -15.30 -12.57 -22.02
C TYR A 539 -15.56 -13.77 -21.10
N SER A 540 -14.49 -14.52 -20.79
CA SER A 540 -14.50 -15.58 -19.78
C SER A 540 -13.38 -15.34 -18.78
N ALA A 541 -13.69 -15.44 -17.48
CA ALA A 541 -12.70 -15.34 -16.41
C ALA A 541 -11.95 -16.67 -16.16
N GLU A 542 -12.41 -17.78 -16.74
CA GLU A 542 -11.86 -19.13 -16.50
C GLU A 542 -10.68 -19.47 -17.43
N VAL A 543 -10.46 -18.66 -18.46
CA VAL A 543 -9.40 -18.83 -19.45
C VAL A 543 -8.19 -17.94 -19.13
N PRO A 544 -6.96 -18.31 -19.53
CA PRO A 544 -5.73 -17.54 -19.26
C PRO A 544 -5.68 -16.18 -19.95
N ALA A 545 -6.33 -16.05 -21.10
CA ALA A 545 -6.40 -14.82 -21.86
C ALA A 545 -7.64 -14.81 -22.78
N VAL A 546 -8.05 -13.62 -23.20
CA VAL A 546 -9.20 -13.41 -24.12
C VAL A 546 -8.78 -12.44 -25.23
N HIS A 547 -9.02 -12.82 -26.49
CA HIS A 547 -8.80 -11.98 -27.67
C HIS A 547 -9.93 -12.15 -28.70
N PRO A 548 -10.40 -11.06 -29.34
CA PRO A 548 -9.97 -9.67 -29.19
C PRO A 548 -10.84 -8.92 -28.17
N TRP A 549 -10.26 -7.94 -27.48
CA TRP A 549 -10.97 -7.03 -26.59
C TRP A 549 -10.46 -5.61 -26.73
N ASN A 550 -11.28 -4.69 -27.25
CA ASN A 550 -10.85 -3.31 -27.45
C ASN A 550 -11.29 -2.40 -26.29
N VAL A 551 -10.36 -1.65 -25.72
CA VAL A 551 -10.61 -0.60 -24.73
C VAL A 551 -10.25 0.74 -25.35
N SER A 552 -11.27 1.50 -25.74
CA SER A 552 -11.11 2.78 -26.44
C SER A 552 -11.43 4.00 -25.57
N SER A 553 -12.00 3.77 -24.40
CA SER A 553 -12.45 4.80 -23.47
C SER A 553 -12.40 4.29 -22.02
N GLU A 554 -12.40 5.22 -21.06
CA GLU A 554 -12.53 4.94 -19.63
C GLU A 554 -13.79 4.11 -19.33
N GLN A 555 -14.91 4.38 -20.02
CA GLN A 555 -16.14 3.60 -19.86
C GLN A 555 -15.97 2.14 -20.31
N ASP A 556 -15.22 1.88 -21.36
CA ASP A 556 -14.93 0.52 -21.83
C ASP A 556 -13.99 -0.20 -20.86
N PHE A 557 -13.04 0.55 -20.28
CA PHE A 557 -12.16 0.03 -19.23
C PHE A 557 -12.96 -0.35 -17.98
N ILE A 558 -13.85 0.52 -17.51
CA ILE A 558 -14.76 0.24 -16.38
C ILE A 558 -15.61 -1.01 -16.64
N LYS A 559 -16.15 -1.17 -17.85
CA LYS A 559 -16.92 -2.38 -18.23
C LYS A 559 -16.04 -3.63 -18.17
N LEU A 560 -14.80 -3.54 -18.68
CA LEU A 560 -13.83 -4.63 -18.62
C LEU A 560 -13.50 -5.00 -17.17
N ILE A 561 -13.24 -4.02 -16.31
CA ILE A 561 -12.94 -4.29 -14.90
C ILE A 561 -14.10 -5.01 -14.20
N ARG A 562 -15.34 -4.59 -14.45
CA ARG A 562 -16.54 -5.24 -13.88
C ARG A 562 -16.69 -6.70 -14.28
N ILE A 563 -16.35 -7.07 -15.52
CA ILE A 563 -16.40 -8.47 -15.97
C ILE A 563 -15.17 -9.26 -15.49
N MET A 564 -13.99 -8.63 -15.43
CA MET A 564 -12.77 -9.25 -14.88
C MET A 564 -12.89 -9.55 -13.38
N ALA A 565 -13.73 -8.81 -12.65
CA ALA A 565 -14.01 -9.03 -11.25
C ALA A 565 -14.54 -10.44 -10.91
N ALA A 566 -15.07 -11.17 -11.91
CA ALA A 566 -15.43 -12.57 -11.74
C ALA A 566 -14.22 -13.49 -11.44
N GLY A 567 -13.00 -13.09 -11.82
CA GLY A 567 -11.75 -13.82 -11.54
C GLY A 567 -10.86 -13.18 -10.47
N ASP A 568 -10.81 -11.84 -10.40
CA ASP A 568 -10.23 -11.11 -9.26
C ASP A 568 -11.26 -10.10 -8.72
N PRO A 569 -12.02 -10.46 -7.67
CA PRO A 569 -13.03 -9.57 -7.08
C PRO A 569 -12.47 -8.21 -6.63
N LEU A 570 -11.19 -8.12 -6.28
CA LEU A 570 -10.56 -6.86 -5.85
C LEU A 570 -10.43 -5.85 -7.00
N LEU A 571 -10.61 -6.26 -8.26
CA LEU A 571 -10.62 -5.33 -9.39
C LEU A 571 -11.75 -4.30 -9.30
N MET A 572 -12.84 -4.59 -8.59
CA MET A 572 -13.92 -3.63 -8.35
C MET A 572 -13.48 -2.36 -7.60
N GLU A 573 -12.33 -2.38 -6.91
CA GLU A 573 -11.75 -1.20 -6.28
C GLU A 573 -11.22 -0.16 -7.29
N LEU A 574 -11.06 -0.54 -8.56
CA LEU A 574 -10.55 0.34 -9.64
C LEU A 574 -11.66 1.14 -10.36
N VAL A 575 -12.94 0.93 -10.01
CA VAL A 575 -14.12 1.42 -10.75
C VAL A 575 -15.08 2.22 -9.87
#